data_AF-A0A2A3H3F8-F1
#
_entry.id   AF-A0A2A3H3F8-F1
#
_cell.length_a   1.000
_cell.length_b   1.000
_cell.length_c   1.000
_cell.angle_alpha   90.00
_cell.angle_beta   90.00
_cell.angle_gamma   90.00
#
_symmetry.space_group_name_H-M   'P 1'
#
loop_
_entity.id
_entity.type
_entity.pdbx_description
1 polymer ?
#
loop_
_entity_poly.entity_id
_entity_poly.type
_entity_poly.pdbx_seq_one_letter_code
_entity_poly.pdbx_strand_id
1 'polypeptide(L)'
;MRGLESRASQVLKAGSTATAVLTALGLFVSACATGGTGARDEGPAGGDAVAKGAATPTAAASPSKAARRVDAVRLVKNDPGVSAAVKRDLKPCVGDEYPVDVSYGNLTKSSSNDVVVNVMTCGDAVGIGSYVYREANGRYQNVFKAEEPPVYAEIDRGDLVVTQQLYEKGDPVSYPSSEEVITYGWSATRFTEESRIHNDYSNAVGGADSPSPEAN
;
A
#
# COMPACT_ATOMS: atom_id res chain seq x y z
N MET A 1 -19.11 -40.26 -46.36
CA MET A 1 -19.39 -41.67 -45.99
C MET A 1 -18.11 -42.46 -46.19
N ARG A 2 -17.75 -43.30 -45.20
CA ARG A 2 -16.92 -44.55 -45.24
C ARG A 2 -15.68 -44.58 -46.15
N GLY A 3 -14.50 -45.00 -45.74
CA GLY A 3 -14.03 -45.83 -44.62
C GLY A 3 -12.54 -46.12 -44.85
N LEU A 4 -11.80 -46.41 -43.78
CA LEU A 4 -11.09 -47.68 -43.49
C LEU A 4 -10.30 -48.28 -44.68
N GLU A 5 -9.10 -48.83 -44.56
CA GLU A 5 -8.09 -49.09 -43.52
C GLU A 5 -6.92 -49.77 -44.28
N SER A 6 -5.72 -49.82 -43.70
CA SER A 6 -4.98 -51.09 -43.47
C SER A 6 -3.44 -50.92 -43.48
N ARG A 7 -2.89 -51.05 -42.26
CA ARG A 7 -1.76 -51.88 -41.81
C ARG A 7 -0.43 -51.89 -42.58
N ALA A 8 0.66 -51.62 -41.86
CA ALA A 8 1.58 -52.67 -41.36
C ALA A 8 2.74 -52.08 -40.50
N SER A 9 2.80 -52.48 -39.22
CA SER A 9 3.92 -53.16 -38.52
C SER A 9 5.33 -53.10 -39.16
N GLN A 10 6.47 -52.95 -38.48
CA GLN A 10 6.93 -53.38 -37.14
C GLN A 10 8.39 -52.84 -36.98
N VAL A 11 8.81 -52.29 -35.82
CA VAL A 11 9.70 -52.91 -34.77
C VAL A 11 11.21 -52.58 -34.84
N LEU A 12 11.81 -52.52 -33.64
CA LEU A 12 13.23 -52.44 -33.20
C LEU A 12 13.76 -51.01 -32.98
N LYS A 13 14.45 -50.65 -31.88
CA LYS A 13 15.16 -51.45 -30.86
C LYS A 13 15.45 -50.56 -29.64
N ALA A 14 15.38 -51.12 -28.44
CA ALA A 14 15.95 -50.57 -27.22
C ALA A 14 17.49 -50.56 -27.29
N GLY A 15 18.12 -49.56 -26.67
CA GLY A 15 19.57 -49.41 -26.62
C GLY A 15 20.04 -48.59 -25.41
N SER A 16 20.35 -49.32 -24.35
CA SER A 16 21.25 -49.11 -23.21
C SER A 16 22.02 -47.79 -23.00
N THR A 17 21.86 -47.28 -21.78
CA THR A 17 22.89 -46.77 -20.84
C THR A 17 24.28 -46.44 -21.37
N ALA A 18 24.67 -45.16 -21.21
CA ALA A 18 26.07 -44.78 -21.01
C ALA A 18 26.13 -43.65 -19.97
N THR A 19 26.28 -44.03 -18.70
CA THR A 19 26.76 -43.16 -17.63
C THR A 19 28.22 -42.82 -17.89
N ALA A 20 28.50 -41.58 -18.30
CA ALA A 20 29.86 -41.03 -18.32
C ALA A 20 30.04 -40.16 -17.07
N VAL A 21 30.60 -40.76 -16.02
CA VAL A 21 31.13 -40.06 -14.85
C VAL A 21 32.49 -39.50 -15.25
N LEU A 22 32.58 -38.19 -15.51
CA LEU A 22 33.86 -37.48 -15.52
C LEU A 22 33.99 -36.67 -14.23
N THR A 23 34.82 -37.19 -13.34
CA THR A 23 35.38 -36.49 -12.19
C THR A 23 36.38 -35.45 -12.67
N ALA A 24 36.07 -34.17 -12.50
CA ALA A 24 37.04 -33.09 -12.57
C ALA A 24 37.17 -32.46 -11.18
N LEU A 25 38.24 -32.80 -10.47
CA LEU A 25 38.67 -32.10 -9.26
C LEU A 25 39.18 -30.71 -9.66
N GLY A 26 38.42 -29.68 -9.33
CA GLY A 26 38.85 -28.28 -9.40
C GLY A 26 38.78 -27.65 -8.01
N LEU A 27 39.94 -27.36 -7.44
CA LEU A 27 40.08 -26.66 -6.17
C LEU A 27 39.45 -25.26 -6.25
N PHE A 28 38.45 -24.99 -5.42
CA PHE A 28 38.07 -23.63 -5.02
C PHE A 28 38.07 -23.55 -3.49
N VAL A 29 39.23 -23.20 -2.95
CA VAL A 29 39.34 -22.69 -1.57
C VAL A 29 39.44 -21.17 -1.69
N SER A 30 38.31 -20.50 -1.89
CA SER A 30 38.21 -19.05 -1.70
C SER A 30 37.31 -18.80 -0.49
N ALA A 31 37.93 -18.17 0.51
CA ALA A 31 37.40 -17.93 1.84
C ALA A 31 36.01 -17.27 1.83
N CYS A 32 35.12 -17.78 2.69
CA CYS A 32 33.98 -17.02 3.17
C CYS A 32 34.53 -15.87 4.04
N ALA A 33 34.59 -14.66 3.48
CA ALA A 33 34.69 -13.46 4.29
C ALA A 33 33.31 -13.21 4.92
N THR A 34 33.18 -13.53 6.20
CA THR A 34 32.05 -13.09 7.01
C THR A 34 32.27 -11.65 7.44
N GLY A 35 31.23 -10.82 7.36
CA GLY A 35 31.10 -9.62 8.17
C GLY A 35 31.54 -8.30 7.52
N GLY A 36 30.80 -7.85 6.51
CA GLY A 36 30.74 -6.43 6.16
C GLY A 36 29.44 -5.83 6.65
N THR A 37 29.39 -5.31 7.87
CA THR A 37 28.31 -4.41 8.29
C THR A 37 28.50 -3.12 7.50
N GLY A 38 27.77 -2.99 6.40
CA GLY A 38 27.74 -1.80 5.56
C GLY A 38 27.07 -0.63 6.27
N ALA A 39 27.73 -0.08 7.30
CA ALA A 39 27.52 1.30 7.67
C ALA A 39 28.29 2.13 6.65
N ARG A 40 27.58 2.74 5.69
CA ARG A 40 28.16 3.82 4.92
C ARG A 40 28.30 4.99 5.87
N ASP A 41 29.54 5.33 6.18
CA ASP A 41 29.88 6.57 6.86
C ASP A 41 29.71 7.71 5.84
N GLU A 42 28.48 8.21 5.72
CA GLU A 42 28.14 9.36 4.88
C GLU A 42 28.66 10.62 5.60
N GLY A 43 29.99 10.81 5.56
CA GLY A 43 30.68 11.94 6.18
C GLY A 43 30.01 13.29 5.88
N PRO A 44 30.25 14.32 6.71
CA PRO A 44 29.42 15.51 6.78
C PRO A 44 29.21 16.14 5.40
N ALA A 45 27.95 16.46 5.09
CA ALA A 45 27.54 17.02 3.81
C ALA A 45 28.41 18.22 3.43
N GLY A 46 29.27 18.02 2.43
CA GLY A 46 30.14 19.06 1.90
C GLY A 46 29.30 20.20 1.31
N GLY A 47 29.42 21.39 1.91
CA GLY A 47 28.79 22.61 1.44
C GLY A 47 29.49 23.23 0.24
N ASP A 48 29.70 22.47 -0.83
CA ASP A 48 30.31 22.99 -2.05
C ASP A 48 29.23 23.42 -3.05
N ALA A 49 29.19 24.74 -3.28
CA ALA A 49 28.36 25.37 -4.29
C ALA A 49 28.71 24.82 -5.68
N VAL A 50 27.76 24.08 -6.27
CA VAL A 50 27.92 23.48 -7.60
C VAL A 50 28.15 24.57 -8.64
N ALA A 51 29.30 24.51 -9.29
CA ALA A 51 29.66 25.36 -10.42
C ALA A 51 28.65 25.22 -11.56
N LYS A 52 28.20 26.37 -12.08
CA LYS A 52 27.22 26.51 -13.16
C LYS A 52 27.81 26.04 -14.51
N GLY A 53 27.72 24.74 -14.79
CA GLY A 53 27.89 24.20 -16.14
C GLY A 53 26.68 24.55 -17.01
N ALA A 54 26.90 25.20 -18.15
CA ALA A 54 25.85 25.52 -19.10
C ALA A 54 25.30 24.24 -19.75
N ALA A 55 24.20 23.72 -19.21
CA ALA A 55 23.41 22.67 -19.85
C ALA A 55 22.55 23.27 -20.96
N THR A 56 22.67 22.72 -22.17
CA THR A 56 21.77 22.95 -23.30
C THR A 56 20.32 22.64 -22.85
N PRO A 57 19.32 23.50 -23.10
CA PRO A 57 17.97 23.25 -22.64
C PRO A 57 17.33 22.13 -23.46
N THR A 58 17.45 20.89 -22.98
CA THR A 58 16.49 19.83 -23.34
C THR A 58 15.13 20.30 -22.84
N ALA A 59 14.12 20.26 -23.73
CA ALA A 59 12.75 20.61 -23.39
C ALA A 59 12.33 19.89 -22.11
N ALA A 60 12.23 20.65 -21.02
CA ALA A 60 11.71 20.14 -19.77
C ALA A 60 10.30 19.62 -20.04
N ALA A 61 10.04 18.36 -19.68
CA ALA A 61 8.69 17.86 -19.56
C ALA A 61 7.90 18.92 -18.79
N SER A 62 6.78 19.37 -19.37
CA SER A 62 5.97 20.41 -18.76
C SER A 62 5.69 20.04 -17.30
N PRO A 63 5.83 20.97 -16.34
CA PRO A 63 5.48 20.68 -14.96
C PRO A 63 4.05 20.15 -14.98
N SER A 64 3.85 18.93 -14.49
CA SER A 64 2.49 18.44 -14.23
C SER A 64 1.81 19.55 -13.44
N LYS A 65 0.66 20.04 -13.92
CA LYS A 65 -0.08 21.10 -13.24
C LYS A 65 -0.16 20.69 -11.78
N ALA A 66 0.47 21.46 -10.89
CA ALA A 66 0.38 21.21 -9.45
C ALA A 66 -1.10 21.05 -9.15
N ALA A 67 -1.50 19.86 -8.67
CA ALA A 67 -2.90 19.55 -8.46
C ALA A 67 -3.49 20.68 -7.62
N ARG A 68 -4.58 21.28 -8.09
CA ARG A 68 -5.28 22.32 -7.34
C ARG A 68 -5.61 21.71 -5.98
N ARG A 69 -4.96 22.19 -4.92
CA ARG A 69 -5.21 21.67 -3.57
C ARG A 69 -6.68 21.88 -3.25
N VAL A 70 -7.36 20.79 -2.95
CA VAL A 70 -8.77 20.78 -2.60
C VAL A 70 -8.90 21.07 -1.11
N ASP A 71 -9.94 21.80 -0.75
CA ASP A 71 -10.35 21.97 0.65
C ASP A 71 -11.07 20.69 1.10
N ALA A 72 -10.29 19.71 1.59
CA ALA A 72 -10.76 18.39 1.97
C ALA A 72 -11.76 18.43 3.13
N VAL A 73 -11.55 19.32 4.10
CA VAL A 73 -12.46 19.50 5.24
C VAL A 73 -13.83 19.93 4.75
N ARG A 74 -13.89 20.95 3.89
CA ARG A 74 -15.17 21.42 3.32
C ARG A 74 -15.80 20.37 2.42
N LEU A 75 -15.00 19.61 1.68
CA LEU A 75 -15.48 18.52 0.84
C LEU A 75 -16.24 17.48 1.67
N VAL A 76 -15.61 16.95 2.73
CA VAL A 76 -16.19 15.94 3.62
C VAL A 76 -17.39 16.50 4.40
N LYS A 77 -17.30 17.73 4.92
CA LYS A 77 -18.43 18.35 5.66
C LYS A 77 -19.67 18.54 4.79
N ASN A 78 -19.48 18.91 3.52
CA ASN A 78 -20.58 19.16 2.60
C ASN A 78 -21.11 17.92 1.88
N ASP A 79 -20.38 16.80 1.93
CA ASP A 79 -20.82 15.55 1.29
C ASP A 79 -21.99 14.92 2.09
N PRO A 80 -23.20 14.83 1.51
CA PRO A 80 -24.35 14.23 2.19
C PRO A 80 -24.19 12.72 2.44
N GLY A 81 -23.27 12.04 1.74
CA GLY A 81 -22.96 10.63 1.94
C GLY A 81 -22.13 10.34 3.20
N VAL A 82 -21.49 11.35 3.78
CA VAL A 82 -20.68 11.23 5.01
C VAL A 82 -21.59 11.24 6.23
N SER A 83 -21.38 10.31 7.16
CA SER A 83 -22.23 10.19 8.36
C SER A 83 -22.09 11.39 9.30
N ALA A 84 -23.15 11.64 10.06
CA ALA A 84 -23.16 12.68 11.08
C ALA A 84 -22.09 12.45 12.17
N ALA A 85 -21.75 11.18 12.45
CA ALA A 85 -20.71 10.83 13.42
C ALA A 85 -19.34 11.33 12.96
N VAL A 86 -18.91 10.99 11.74
CA VAL A 86 -17.64 11.48 11.20
C VAL A 86 -17.63 13.01 11.09
N LYS A 87 -18.72 13.64 10.64
CA LYS A 87 -18.79 15.11 10.55
C LYS A 87 -18.68 15.82 11.89
N ARG A 88 -19.24 15.23 12.95
CA ARG A 88 -19.14 15.77 14.32
C ARG A 88 -17.71 15.71 14.84
N ASP A 89 -16.99 14.64 14.49
CA ASP A 89 -15.63 14.42 14.96
C ASP A 89 -14.58 15.12 14.06
N LEU A 90 -14.96 15.49 12.82
CA LEU A 90 -14.21 16.38 11.93
C LEU A 90 -14.28 17.85 12.36
N LYS A 91 -13.58 18.15 13.45
CA LYS A 91 -13.36 19.49 14.01
C LYS A 91 -11.85 19.78 14.11
N PRO A 92 -11.44 21.05 14.25
CA PRO A 92 -10.04 21.34 14.49
C PRO A 92 -9.55 20.66 15.77
N CYS A 93 -8.35 20.10 15.74
CA CYS A 93 -7.67 19.53 16.88
C CYS A 93 -6.95 20.60 17.69
N VAL A 94 -6.23 21.49 16.99
CA VAL A 94 -5.52 22.64 17.57
C VAL A 94 -5.67 23.81 16.62
N GLY A 95 -6.17 24.95 17.11
CA GLY A 95 -6.41 26.12 16.26
C GLY A 95 -7.32 25.79 15.07
N ASP A 96 -6.77 25.91 13.86
CA ASP A 96 -7.46 25.60 12.60
C ASP A 96 -6.98 24.29 11.93
N GLU A 97 -6.16 23.49 12.63
CA GLU A 97 -5.61 22.23 12.12
C GLU A 97 -6.61 21.08 12.31
N TYR A 98 -6.98 20.40 11.23
CA TYR A 98 -7.94 19.29 11.23
C TYR A 98 -7.24 17.93 11.14
N PRO A 99 -7.81 16.86 11.71
CA PRO A 99 -7.25 15.51 11.67
C PRO A 99 -7.57 14.84 10.33
N VAL A 100 -7.00 15.35 9.25
CA VAL A 100 -7.28 14.88 7.89
C VAL A 100 -6.00 14.66 7.12
N ASP A 101 -5.82 13.46 6.59
CA ASP A 101 -4.79 13.15 5.61
C ASP A 101 -5.37 13.14 4.19
N VAL A 102 -4.59 13.66 3.24
CA VAL A 102 -5.01 13.83 1.85
C VAL A 102 -3.95 13.31 0.89
N SER A 103 -4.34 12.34 0.08
CA SER A 103 -3.51 11.78 -0.98
C SER A 103 -4.14 12.05 -2.35
N TYR A 104 -3.30 12.28 -3.35
CA TYR A 104 -3.73 12.56 -4.73
C TYR A 104 -3.14 11.51 -5.66
N GLY A 105 -3.98 10.86 -6.48
CA GLY A 105 -3.54 9.86 -7.44
C GLY A 105 -4.60 9.54 -8.48
N ASN A 106 -4.23 8.77 -9.50
CA ASN A 106 -5.15 8.40 -10.58
C ASN A 106 -5.70 6.99 -10.35
N LEU A 107 -6.77 6.90 -9.57
CA LEU A 107 -7.47 5.65 -9.25
C LEU A 107 -8.57 5.35 -10.27
N THR A 108 -9.24 6.39 -10.77
CA THR A 108 -10.45 6.28 -11.60
C THR A 108 -10.20 6.45 -13.09
N LYS A 109 -8.92 6.48 -13.50
CA LYS A 109 -8.44 6.65 -14.89
C LYS A 109 -8.95 7.96 -15.52
N SER A 110 -9.12 8.98 -14.69
CA SER A 110 -9.59 10.31 -15.10
C SER A 110 -8.42 11.21 -15.52
N SER A 111 -8.71 12.35 -16.17
CA SER A 111 -7.70 13.35 -16.53
C SER A 111 -7.18 14.13 -15.32
N SER A 112 -7.92 14.13 -14.22
CA SER A 112 -7.59 14.79 -12.97
C SER A 112 -7.29 13.75 -11.90
N ASN A 113 -6.43 14.09 -10.94
CA ASN A 113 -6.21 13.23 -9.79
C ASN A 113 -7.49 13.10 -8.95
N ASP A 114 -7.78 11.88 -8.55
CA ASP A 114 -8.69 11.58 -7.45
C ASP A 114 -8.05 12.02 -6.13
N VAL A 115 -8.90 12.33 -5.16
CA VAL A 115 -8.51 12.79 -3.83
C VAL A 115 -8.96 11.76 -2.82
N VAL A 116 -8.00 11.07 -2.20
CA VAL A 116 -8.24 10.20 -1.05
C VAL A 116 -8.19 11.06 0.19
N VAL A 117 -9.22 11.00 1.03
CA VAL A 117 -9.33 11.75 2.28
C VAL A 117 -9.55 10.78 3.41
N ASN A 118 -8.64 10.73 4.37
CA ASN A 118 -8.80 10.01 5.63
C ASN A 118 -9.13 11.01 6.74
N VAL A 119 -10.20 10.76 7.48
CA VAL A 119 -10.56 11.53 8.67
C VAL A 119 -10.19 10.71 9.90
N MET A 120 -9.50 11.34 10.84
CA MET A 120 -9.00 10.71 12.05
C MET A 120 -9.53 11.41 13.31
N THR A 121 -9.32 10.79 14.45
CA THR A 121 -9.47 11.42 15.77
C THR A 121 -8.28 12.33 16.07
N CYS A 122 -8.51 13.39 16.85
CA CYS A 122 -7.48 14.39 17.18
C CYS A 122 -6.41 13.94 18.18
N GLY A 123 -6.66 12.88 18.95
CA GLY A 123 -5.77 12.46 20.04
C GLY A 123 -4.81 11.34 19.64
N ASP A 124 -5.38 10.26 19.11
CA ASP A 124 -4.72 9.00 18.80
C ASP A 124 -4.60 8.75 17.29
N ALA A 125 -5.00 9.70 16.45
CA ALA A 125 -4.95 9.60 14.99
C ALA A 125 -5.62 8.33 14.43
N VAL A 126 -6.64 7.83 15.11
CA VAL A 126 -7.42 6.66 14.68
C VAL A 126 -8.32 7.06 13.54
N GLY A 127 -8.18 6.39 12.39
CA GLY A 127 -9.01 6.64 11.22
C GLY A 127 -10.47 6.24 11.46
N ILE A 128 -11.38 7.20 11.30
CA ILE A 128 -12.82 7.03 11.47
C ILE A 128 -13.61 7.10 10.17
N GLY A 129 -12.94 7.43 9.06
CA GLY A 129 -13.53 7.34 7.74
C GLY A 129 -12.56 7.66 6.62
N SER A 130 -12.72 6.95 5.50
CA SER A 130 -11.91 7.08 4.30
C SER A 130 -12.80 7.27 3.08
N TYR A 131 -12.44 8.22 2.22
CA TYR A 131 -13.24 8.64 1.07
C TYR A 131 -12.38 8.82 -0.17
N VAL A 132 -12.93 8.50 -1.34
CA VAL A 132 -12.32 8.89 -2.63
C VAL A 132 -13.24 9.85 -3.35
N TYR A 133 -12.70 11.00 -3.72
CA TYR A 133 -13.39 12.00 -4.50
C TYR A 133 -12.79 12.14 -5.89
N ARG A 134 -13.63 11.99 -6.90
CA ARG A 134 -13.27 12.14 -8.32
C ARG A 134 -13.79 13.47 -8.85
N GLU A 135 -12.98 14.17 -9.64
CA GLU A 135 -13.48 15.34 -10.37
C GLU A 135 -14.36 14.90 -11.56
N ALA A 136 -15.57 15.44 -11.61
CA ALA A 136 -16.47 15.32 -12.76
C ALA A 136 -17.22 16.64 -12.96
N ASN A 137 -17.14 17.20 -14.17
CA ASN A 137 -17.76 18.47 -14.55
C ASN A 137 -17.39 19.66 -13.63
N GLY A 138 -16.11 19.76 -13.24
CA GLY A 138 -15.59 20.83 -12.39
C GLY A 138 -15.99 20.73 -10.91
N ARG A 139 -16.56 19.60 -10.49
CA ARG A 139 -16.93 19.32 -9.09
C ARG A 139 -16.39 17.96 -8.66
N TYR A 140 -15.98 17.87 -7.40
CA TYR A 140 -15.60 16.60 -6.81
C TYR A 140 -16.84 15.83 -6.34
N GLN A 141 -16.90 14.56 -6.67
CA GLN A 141 -17.96 13.63 -6.30
C GLN A 141 -17.38 12.46 -5.53
N ASN A 142 -18.03 12.06 -4.45
CA ASN A 142 -17.65 10.86 -3.70
C ASN A 142 -17.96 9.61 -4.51
N VAL A 143 -16.95 8.76 -4.70
CA VAL A 143 -17.04 7.50 -5.44
C VAL A 143 -16.59 6.29 -4.62
N PHE A 144 -16.17 6.50 -3.37
CA PHE A 144 -15.80 5.47 -2.41
C PHE A 144 -15.98 5.99 -0.99
N LYS A 145 -16.50 5.13 -0.10
CA LYS A 145 -16.73 5.43 1.30
C LYS A 145 -16.46 4.18 2.15
N ALA A 146 -15.68 4.35 3.21
CA ALA A 146 -15.59 3.41 4.32
C ALA A 146 -15.60 4.19 5.65
N GLU A 147 -16.46 3.81 6.58
CA GLU A 147 -16.66 4.51 7.87
C GLU A 147 -16.76 3.53 9.05
N GLU A 148 -16.21 2.32 8.92
CA GLU A 148 -16.14 1.34 10.00
C GLU A 148 -14.76 1.41 10.66
N PRO A 149 -14.60 2.10 11.81
CA PRO A 149 -13.30 2.37 12.40
C PRO A 149 -12.73 1.16 13.15
N PRO A 150 -11.39 1.04 13.25
CA PRO A 150 -10.39 1.88 12.61
C PRO A 150 -10.25 1.57 11.11
N VAL A 151 -10.31 2.61 10.28
CA VAL A 151 -10.17 2.49 8.82
C VAL A 151 -9.23 3.55 8.25
N TYR A 152 -8.35 3.12 7.36
CA TYR A 152 -7.42 4.01 6.66
C TYR A 152 -7.25 3.58 5.22
N ALA A 153 -7.15 4.53 4.29
CA ALA A 153 -7.02 4.25 2.86
C ALA A 153 -5.76 4.89 2.27
N GLU A 154 -5.11 4.13 1.40
CA GLU A 154 -3.87 4.50 0.73
C GLU A 154 -3.99 4.26 -0.79
N ILE A 155 -3.09 4.90 -1.53
CA ILE A 155 -2.93 4.64 -2.96
C ILE A 155 -1.68 3.80 -3.13
N ASP A 156 -1.84 2.55 -3.57
CA ASP A 156 -0.71 1.66 -3.89
C ASP A 156 -0.78 1.26 -5.35
N ARG A 157 0.26 1.59 -6.13
CA ARG A 157 0.40 1.27 -7.57
C ARG A 157 -0.82 1.58 -8.46
N GLY A 158 -1.66 2.54 -8.05
CA GLY A 158 -2.86 2.95 -8.80
C GLY A 158 -4.16 2.29 -8.33
N ASP A 159 -4.08 1.41 -7.33
CA ASP A 159 -5.23 0.82 -6.64
C ASP A 159 -5.49 1.53 -5.32
N LEU A 160 -6.73 1.45 -4.85
CA LEU A 160 -7.10 1.92 -3.52
C LEU A 160 -6.94 0.76 -2.55
N VAL A 161 -6.03 0.89 -1.59
CA VAL A 161 -5.84 -0.11 -0.52
C VAL A 161 -6.46 0.44 0.75
N VAL A 162 -7.34 -0.34 1.37
CA VAL A 162 -8.01 0.01 2.62
C VAL A 162 -7.60 -0.99 3.68
N THR A 163 -7.08 -0.48 4.78
CA THR A 163 -6.74 -1.27 5.97
C THR A 163 -7.77 -1.03 7.04
N GLN A 164 -8.31 -2.12 7.60
CA GLN A 164 -9.22 -2.10 8.74
C GLN A 164 -8.63 -2.92 9.87
N GLN A 165 -8.42 -2.30 11.03
CA GLN A 165 -7.95 -3.03 12.21
C GLN A 165 -9.13 -3.67 12.92
N LEU A 166 -8.94 -4.90 13.40
CA LEU A 166 -9.94 -5.72 14.05
C LEU A 166 -9.52 -6.01 15.48
N TYR A 167 -10.47 -5.81 16.39
CA TYR A 167 -10.26 -5.96 17.83
C TYR A 167 -11.14 -7.10 18.35
N GLU A 168 -10.53 -8.04 19.05
CA GLU A 168 -11.23 -9.03 19.85
C GLU A 168 -11.63 -8.45 21.20
N LYS A 169 -12.47 -9.21 21.92
CA LYS A 169 -12.91 -8.80 23.25
C LYS A 169 -11.73 -8.83 24.21
N GLY A 170 -11.38 -7.65 24.72
CA GLY A 170 -10.31 -7.49 25.72
C GLY A 170 -9.05 -6.87 25.14
N ASP A 171 -9.00 -6.66 23.83
CA ASP A 171 -7.88 -6.00 23.18
C ASP A 171 -7.70 -4.58 23.73
N PRO A 172 -6.47 -4.19 24.08
CA PRO A 172 -6.19 -2.81 24.40
C PRO A 172 -6.30 -1.97 23.12
N VAL A 173 -6.74 -0.71 23.25
CA VAL A 173 -6.92 0.21 22.10
C VAL A 173 -5.65 0.30 21.23
N SER A 174 -4.46 0.19 21.82
CA SER A 174 -3.18 0.27 21.12
C SER A 174 -2.75 -1.01 20.39
N TYR A 175 -3.37 -2.16 20.67
CA TYR A 175 -3.00 -3.45 20.07
C TYR A 175 -4.25 -4.19 19.58
N PRO A 176 -4.65 -3.98 18.32
CA PRO A 176 -5.61 -4.88 17.67
C PRO A 176 -5.08 -6.32 17.61
N SER A 177 -5.99 -7.29 17.55
CA SER A 177 -5.65 -8.69 17.32
C SER A 177 -5.36 -9.02 15.85
N SER A 178 -6.01 -8.33 14.92
CA SER A 178 -5.85 -8.58 13.48
C SER A 178 -6.15 -7.37 12.62
N GLU A 179 -5.96 -7.51 11.30
CA GLU A 179 -6.38 -6.53 10.30
C GLU A 179 -6.89 -7.21 9.03
N GLU A 180 -7.69 -6.44 8.28
CA GLU A 180 -8.09 -6.72 6.91
C GLU A 180 -7.43 -5.69 5.99
N VAL A 181 -6.64 -6.16 5.02
CA VAL A 181 -6.08 -5.34 3.94
C VAL A 181 -6.85 -5.65 2.67
N ILE A 182 -7.58 -4.67 2.17
CA ILE A 182 -8.54 -4.82 1.07
C ILE A 182 -8.09 -3.95 -0.09
N THR A 183 -7.84 -4.56 -1.24
CA THR A 183 -7.49 -3.84 -2.47
C THR A 183 -8.72 -3.66 -3.33
N TYR A 184 -8.96 -2.42 -3.76
CA TYR A 184 -10.03 -2.04 -4.66
C TYR A 184 -9.49 -1.47 -5.96
N GLY A 185 -10.02 -1.97 -7.07
CA GLY A 185 -9.81 -1.44 -8.41
C GLY A 185 -11.02 -0.67 -8.92
N TRP A 186 -10.78 0.33 -9.77
CA TRP A 186 -11.86 1.05 -10.44
C TRP A 186 -12.43 0.26 -11.62
N SER A 187 -13.70 -0.13 -11.52
CA SER A 187 -14.45 -0.83 -12.56
C SER A 187 -15.61 0.04 -13.06
N ALA A 188 -15.42 0.60 -14.26
CA ALA A 188 -16.35 1.47 -14.99
C ALA A 188 -16.83 2.72 -14.21
N THR A 189 -17.65 2.52 -13.19
CA THR A 189 -18.37 3.55 -12.43
C THR A 189 -18.18 3.46 -10.92
N ARG A 190 -17.51 2.41 -10.40
CA ARG A 190 -17.31 2.22 -8.96
C ARG A 190 -16.03 1.46 -8.66
N PHE A 191 -15.57 1.57 -7.42
CA PHE A 191 -14.57 0.66 -6.88
C PHE A 191 -15.19 -0.72 -6.64
N THR A 192 -14.42 -1.76 -6.98
CA THR A 192 -14.75 -3.16 -6.73
C THR A 192 -13.59 -3.81 -6.00
N GLU A 193 -13.89 -4.57 -4.95
CA GLU A 193 -12.88 -5.37 -4.24
C GLU A 193 -12.24 -6.35 -5.22
N GLU A 194 -10.92 -6.32 -5.31
CA GLU A 194 -10.11 -7.23 -6.12
C GLU A 194 -9.50 -8.33 -5.26
N SER A 195 -9.07 -7.98 -4.05
CA SER A 195 -8.52 -8.92 -3.08
C SER A 195 -8.73 -8.44 -1.65
N ARG A 196 -8.62 -9.40 -0.73
CA ARG A 196 -8.72 -9.21 0.71
C ARG A 196 -7.74 -10.15 1.39
N ILE A 197 -6.96 -9.63 2.32
CA ILE A 197 -5.98 -10.36 3.10
C ILE A 197 -6.30 -10.13 4.57
N HIS A 198 -6.45 -11.22 5.32
CA HIS A 198 -6.56 -11.19 6.78
C HIS A 198 -5.18 -11.47 7.40
N ASN A 199 -4.74 -10.62 8.32
CA ASN A 199 -3.49 -10.82 9.05
C ASN A 199 -3.78 -10.88 10.55
N ASP A 200 -3.40 -11.99 11.19
CA ASP A 200 -3.34 -12.09 12.64
C ASP A 200 -2.04 -11.46 13.16
N TYR A 201 -2.14 -10.61 14.16
CA TYR A 201 -0.96 -10.06 14.84
C TYR A 201 -0.46 -10.99 15.94
N SER A 202 0.81 -10.83 16.31
CA SER A 202 1.43 -11.66 17.33
C SER A 202 0.98 -11.25 18.73
N ASN A 203 0.48 -12.21 19.50
CA ASN A 203 0.15 -12.04 20.92
C ASN A 203 1.39 -11.92 21.84
N ALA A 204 2.61 -12.05 21.30
CA ALA A 204 3.84 -12.01 22.10
C ALA A 204 4.30 -10.59 22.47
N VAL A 205 3.72 -9.56 21.85
CA VAL A 205 4.05 -8.15 22.07
C VAL A 205 2.80 -7.39 22.49
N GLY A 206 2.89 -6.52 23.49
CA GLY A 206 1.73 -5.76 23.99
C GLY A 206 0.91 -6.45 25.08
N GLY A 207 1.25 -7.69 25.46
CA GLY A 207 0.68 -8.38 26.62
C GLY A 207 1.09 -7.72 27.93
N ALA A 208 0.11 -7.19 28.68
CA ALA A 208 0.30 -6.62 30.00
C ALA A 208 0.47 -7.71 31.07
N ASP A 209 1.55 -8.49 30.98
CA ASP A 209 2.02 -9.34 32.08
C ASP A 209 3.46 -8.95 32.43
N SER A 210 3.65 -7.73 32.92
CA SER A 210 4.81 -7.45 33.78
C SER A 210 4.47 -7.99 35.17
N PRO A 211 5.15 -9.02 35.70
CA PRO A 211 4.89 -9.51 37.05
C PRO A 211 5.10 -8.36 38.05
N SER A 212 4.10 -8.11 38.89
CA SER A 212 4.29 -7.21 40.04
C SER A 212 5.48 -7.70 40.86
N PRO A 213 6.44 -6.83 41.23
CA PRO A 213 7.53 -7.24 42.10
C PRO A 213 6.97 -7.74 43.43
N GLU A 214 7.37 -8.94 43.84
CA GLU A 214 7.02 -9.49 45.15
C GLU A 214 7.52 -8.54 46.24
N ALA A 215 6.62 -8.15 47.15
CA ALA A 215 6.97 -7.38 48.32
C ALA A 215 7.84 -8.26 49.24
N ASN A 216 9.09 -7.85 49.45
CA ASN A 216 9.97 -8.43 50.47
C ASN A 216 9.56 -7.98 51.87
#